data_AF-A0A8C8ZSC4-F1
#
_entry.id   AF-A0A8C8ZSC4-F1
#
_cell.length_a   1.000
_cell.length_b   1.000
_cell.length_c   1.000
_cell.angle_alpha   90.00
_cell.angle_beta   90.00
_cell.angle_gamma   90.00
#
_symmetry.space_group_name_H-M   'P 1'
#
loop_
_entity.id
_entity.type
_entity.pdbx_description
1 polymer ?
#
loop_
_entity_poly.entity_id
_entity_poly.type
_entity_poly.pdbx_seq_one_letter_code
_entity_poly.pdbx_strand_id
1 'polypeptide(L)' 'MYQSYFHHRFDCKVYADRLHHCTREMDPICTKTGHTYSNRCQFCSAKSENEGVEFRRYGRC' A
#
# COMPACT_ATOMS: atom_id res chain seq x y z
N MET A 1 -28.59 -4.46 10.17
CA MET A 1 -27.48 -4.48 11.16
C MET A 1 -26.17 -4.39 10.39
N TYR A 2 -25.86 -3.23 9.82
CA TYR A 2 -25.14 -2.13 10.48
C TYR A 2 -23.77 -2.55 11.02
N GLN A 3 -22.79 -2.27 10.17
CA GLN A 3 -21.43 -1.83 10.52
C GLN A 3 -20.48 -2.84 11.12
N SER A 4 -19.58 -3.32 10.27
CA SER A 4 -18.18 -3.48 10.67
C SER A 4 -17.25 -3.38 9.46
N TYR A 5 -17.01 -2.13 9.07
CA TYR A 5 -15.81 -1.63 8.41
C TYR A 5 -15.39 -2.30 7.09
N PHE A 6 -15.60 -1.56 6.00
CA PHE A 6 -14.67 -1.54 4.86
C PHE A 6 -13.24 -1.39 5.41
N HIS A 7 -12.60 -2.50 5.78
CA HIS A 7 -11.19 -2.62 5.52
C HIS A 7 -11.09 -2.48 4.01
N HIS A 8 -10.72 -1.30 3.53
CA HIS A 8 -10.04 -1.17 2.25
C HIS A 8 -8.77 -2.01 2.39
N ARG A 9 -8.92 -3.34 2.29
CA ARG A 9 -7.83 -4.31 2.37
C ARG A 9 -6.98 -4.02 1.17
N PHE A 10 -5.94 -3.25 1.42
CA PHE A 10 -4.85 -3.09 0.50
C PHE A 10 -4.22 -4.48 0.35
N ASP A 11 -4.57 -5.19 -0.72
CA ASP A 11 -4.20 -6.58 -0.87
C ASP A 11 -2.81 -6.71 -1.50
N CYS A 12 -1.81 -6.84 -0.63
CA CYS A 12 -0.43 -7.06 -1.07
C CYS A 12 -0.18 -8.46 -1.62
N LYS A 13 -1.14 -9.39 -1.51
CA LYS A 13 -0.99 -10.74 -2.07
C LYS A 13 -0.85 -10.72 -3.60
N VAL A 14 -1.41 -9.71 -4.27
CA VAL A 14 -1.28 -9.50 -5.72
C VAL A 14 0.18 -9.24 -6.14
N TYR A 15 1.00 -8.75 -5.21
CA TYR A 15 2.41 -8.44 -5.46
C TYR A 15 3.36 -9.45 -4.80
N ALA A 16 2.85 -10.50 -4.16
CA ALA A 16 3.68 -11.46 -3.40
C ALA A 16 4.70 -12.20 -4.27
N ASP A 17 4.41 -12.40 -5.55
CA ASP A 17 5.29 -13.01 -6.57
C ASP A 17 6.20 -11.99 -7.28
N ARG A 18 5.97 -10.68 -7.08
CA ARG A 18 6.65 -9.57 -7.78
C ARG A 18 7.17 -8.49 -6.84
N LEU A 19 7.41 -8.83 -5.57
CA LEU A 19 8.07 -7.93 -4.63
C LEU A 19 9.36 -7.42 -5.31
N HIS A 20 9.54 -6.09 -5.34
CA HIS A 20 10.66 -5.38 -6.00
C HIS A 20 10.65 -5.28 -7.53
N HIS A 21 9.78 -6.01 -8.24
CA HIS A 21 9.61 -5.90 -9.71
C HIS A 21 8.35 -5.10 -10.08
N CYS A 22 8.35 -3.82 -9.71
CA CYS A 22 7.20 -2.93 -9.90
C CYS A 22 7.19 -2.25 -11.27
N THR A 23 6.00 -2.12 -11.86
CA THR A 23 5.75 -1.25 -13.02
C THR A 23 5.89 0.23 -12.62
N ARG A 24 6.05 1.12 -13.61
CA ARG A 24 6.15 2.57 -13.41
C ARG A 24 4.79 3.27 -13.37
N GLU A 25 3.76 2.58 -12.93
CA GLU A 25 2.44 3.18 -12.69
C GLU A 25 2.54 4.31 -11.67
N MET A 26 1.76 5.37 -11.87
CA MET A 26 1.65 6.51 -10.95
C MET A 26 0.35 6.42 -10.17
N ASP A 27 0.39 5.63 -9.10
CA ASP A 27 -0.72 5.38 -8.18
C ASP A 27 -0.29 5.75 -6.75
N PRO A 28 -0.11 7.06 -6.44
CA PRO A 28 0.49 7.47 -5.19
C PRO A 28 -0.32 7.00 -3.98
N ILE A 29 0.37 6.57 -2.93
CA ILE A 29 -0.22 6.09 -1.68
C ILE A 29 0.46 6.77 -0.51
N CYS A 30 -0.34 7.40 0.34
CA CYS A 30 0.12 7.97 1.58
C CYS A 30 -0.02 6.94 2.71
N THR A 31 1.06 6.77 3.47
CA THR A 31 1.08 5.92 4.67
C THR A 31 0.74 6.70 5.93
N LYS A 32 0.50 5.98 7.04
CA LYS A 32 0.29 6.61 8.35
C LYS A 32 1.55 7.34 8.86
N THR A 33 2.72 6.91 8.43
CA THR A 33 4.00 7.55 8.76
C THR A 33 4.24 8.86 7.98
N GLY A 34 3.35 9.23 7.06
CA GLY A 34 3.49 10.43 6.23
C GLY A 34 4.39 10.24 5.00
N HIS A 35 4.83 9.00 4.73
CA HIS A 35 5.58 8.67 3.53
C HIS A 35 4.62 8.42 2.35
N THR A 36 4.97 8.92 1.17
CA THR A 36 4.24 8.64 -0.06
C THR A 36 4.99 7.62 -0.90
N TYR A 37 4.34 6.48 -1.20
CA TYR A 37 4.82 5.52 -2.19
C TYR A 37 4.26 5.88 -3.56
N SER A 38 5.06 5.69 -4.62
CA SER A 38 4.67 6.09 -5.98
C SER A 38 3.60 5.18 -6.58
N ASN A 39 3.55 3.93 -6.15
CA ASN A 39 2.53 2.97 -6.54
C ASN A 39 2.33 1.87 -5.50
N ARG A 40 1.32 1.04 -5.77
CA ARG A 40 0.88 -0.06 -4.90
C ARG A 40 1.94 -1.13 -4.70
N CYS A 41 2.68 -1.47 -5.76
CA CYS A 41 3.73 -2.47 -5.69
C CYS A 41 4.86 -2.00 -4.77
N GLN A 42 5.31 -0.75 -4.90
CA GLN A 42 6.33 -0.18 -4.00
C GLN A 42 5.86 -0.16 -2.54
N PHE A 43 4.61 0.20 -2.29
CA PHE A 43 4.03 0.15 -0.95
C PHE A 43 4.05 -1.29 -0.40
N CYS A 44 3.63 -2.29 -1.17
CA CYS A 44 3.60 -3.68 -0.70
C CYS A 44 4.98 -4.28 -0.49
N SER A 45 5.93 -3.90 -1.35
CA SER A 45 7.34 -4.25 -1.19
C SER A 45 7.87 -3.73 0.14
N ALA A 46 7.69 -2.44 0.43
CA ALA A 46 8.12 -1.87 1.71
C ALA A 46 7.34 -2.43 2.90
N LYS A 47 6.05 -2.74 2.75
CA LYS A 47 5.24 -3.37 3.79
C LYS A 47 5.66 -4.80 4.10
N SER A 48 6.20 -5.53 3.12
CA SER A 48 6.77 -6.86 3.33
C SER A 48 8.09 -6.82 4.09
N GLU A 49 8.83 -5.72 3.99
CA GLU A 49 10.10 -5.52 4.70
C GLU A 49 9.91 -4.87 6.08
N ASN A 50 8.86 -4.07 6.25
CA ASN A 50 8.64 -3.26 7.44
C ASN A 50 7.17 -3.20 7.83
N GLU A 51 6.86 -3.73 9.02
CA GLU A 51 5.50 -3.74 9.57
C GLU A 51 4.95 -2.32 9.88
N GLY A 52 5.82 -1.30 9.99
CA GLY A 52 5.43 0.10 10.20
C GLY A 52 4.82 0.79 8.97
N VAL A 53 4.77 0.12 7.82
CA VAL A 53 4.19 0.64 6.58
C VAL A 53 2.69 0.35 6.54
N GLU A 54 1.92 1.27 7.13
CA GLU A 54 0.46 1.19 7.14
C GLU A 54 -0.18 2.15 6.13
N PHE A 55 -1.16 1.65 5.39
CA PHE A 55 -1.95 2.45 4.45
C PHE A 55 -2.76 3.51 5.21
N ARG A 56 -2.74 4.75 4.72
CA ARG A 56 -3.58 5.85 5.21
C ARG A 56 -4.61 6.28 4.17
N ARG A 57 -4.16 6.66 2.98
CA ARG A 57 -5.03 7.11 1.87
C ARG A 57 -4.33 6.95 0.52
N TYR A 58 -5.11 6.90 -0.55
CA TYR A 58 -4.59 7.13 -1.90
C TYR A 58 -4.24 8.61 -2.10
N GLY A 59 -3.32 8.88 -3.01
CA GLY A 59 -2.73 10.21 -3.23
C GLY A 59 -1.42 10.41 -2.48
N ARG A 60 -0.81 11.58 -2.72
CA ARG A 60 0.34 12.02 -1.93
C ARG A 60 -0.09 12.33 -0.49
N CYS A 61 0.81 12.11 0.46
CA CYS A 61 0.77 12.87 1.70
C CYS A 61 1.00 14.34 1.33
#